data_AF-A0A074KS51-F1
#
_entry.id   AF-A0A074KS51-F1
#
_cell.length_a   1.000
_cell.length_b   1.000
_cell.length_c   1.000
_cell.angle_alpha   90.00
_cell.angle_beta   90.00
_cell.angle_gamma   90.00
#
_symmetry.space_group_name_H-M   'P 1'
#
loop_
_entity.id
_entity.type
_entity.pdbx_description
1 polymer ?
#
loop_
_entity_poly.entity_id
_entity_poly.type
_entity_poly.pdbx_seq_one_letter_code
_entity_poly.pdbx_strand_id
1 'polypeptide(L)'
;MLQLTNINYQMVLEMAEGEKDFEIELLEAIVNSVIDLRNKYVEGILGQNEEMIMQARHKIKPTLSLFGLEKLSSVIEEGKIILGENNMIGPETDRHKTEFIEAVEDLIEEINQIDK
;
A
#
# COMPACT_ATOMS: atom_id res chain seq x y z
N MET A 1 -14.25 17.11 -9.97
CA MET A 1 -13.81 16.60 -8.66
C MET A 1 -13.02 15.34 -8.94
N LEU A 2 -11.75 15.29 -8.51
CA LEU A 2 -11.00 14.04 -8.46
C LEU A 2 -11.78 13.09 -7.55
N GLN A 3 -12.21 11.94 -8.07
CA GLN A 3 -12.75 10.88 -7.22
C GLN A 3 -11.56 10.13 -6.66
N LEU A 4 -11.28 10.36 -5.38
CA LEU A 4 -10.27 9.59 -4.65
C LEU A 4 -10.90 8.25 -4.28
N THR A 5 -10.27 7.15 -4.70
CA THR A 5 -10.78 5.79 -4.56
C THR A 5 -9.85 4.88 -3.78
N ASN A 6 -8.58 5.26 -3.63
CA ASN A 6 -7.56 4.45 -2.97
C ASN A 6 -7.16 4.99 -1.60
N ILE A 7 -7.61 6.20 -1.23
CA ILE A 7 -7.32 6.83 0.05
C ILE A 7 -8.54 7.53 0.64
N ASN A 8 -8.73 7.41 1.96
CA ASN A 8 -9.63 8.27 2.72
C ASN A 8 -8.97 9.63 2.98
N TYR A 9 -9.06 10.50 1.98
CA TYR A 9 -8.48 11.84 2.05
C TYR A 9 -9.13 12.73 3.11
N GLN A 10 -10.40 12.47 3.45
CA GLN A 10 -11.07 13.20 4.53
C GLN A 10 -10.35 13.01 5.87
N MET A 11 -9.82 11.81 6.14
CA MET A 11 -8.99 11.56 7.33
C MET A 11 -7.69 12.39 7.30
N VAL A 12 -7.04 12.53 6.13
CA VAL A 12 -5.84 13.35 5.99
C VAL A 12 -6.16 14.81 6.32
N LEU A 13 -7.26 15.35 5.78
CA LEU A 13 -7.71 16.71 6.04
C LEU A 13 -8.08 16.94 7.52
N GLU A 14 -8.74 15.96 8.15
CA GLU A 14 -9.08 16.01 9.57
C GLU A 14 -7.83 16.03 10.45
N MET A 15 -6.83 15.22 10.14
CA MET A 15 -5.55 15.21 10.86
C MET A 15 -4.73 16.47 10.60
N ALA A 16 -4.81 17.04 9.40
CA ALA A 16 -4.11 18.26 9.04
C ALA A 16 -4.67 19.51 9.73
N GLU A 17 -5.93 19.47 10.20
CA GLU A 17 -6.62 20.60 10.86
C GLU A 17 -6.57 21.92 10.05
N GLY A 18 -6.45 21.83 8.72
CA GLY A 18 -6.33 22.98 7.81
C GLY A 18 -4.90 23.52 7.61
N GLU A 19 -3.90 22.90 8.23
CA GLU A 19 -2.49 23.20 8.02
C GLU A 19 -1.97 22.53 6.75
N LYS A 20 -1.89 23.29 5.66
CA LYS A 20 -1.51 22.78 4.34
C LYS A 20 -0.14 22.11 4.30
N ASP A 21 0.86 22.66 5.00
CA ASP A 21 2.19 22.06 5.04
C ASP A 21 2.16 20.68 5.72
N PHE A 22 1.34 20.53 6.77
CA PHE A 22 1.17 19.26 7.47
C PHE A 22 0.36 18.24 6.65
N GLU A 23 -0.64 18.69 5.88
CA GLU A 23 -1.34 17.86 4.89
C GLU A 23 -0.35 17.24 3.89
N ILE A 24 0.56 18.04 3.34
CA ILE A 24 1.60 17.57 2.41
C ILE A 24 2.52 16.56 3.09
N GLU A 25 3.01 16.86 4.30
CA GLU A 25 3.86 15.94 5.07
C GLU A 25 3.16 14.60 5.35
N LEU A 26 1.86 14.60 5.64
CA LEU A 26 1.08 13.38 5.83
C LEU A 26 0.98 12.56 4.54
N LEU A 27 0.68 13.21 3.41
CA LEU A 27 0.63 12.55 2.11
C LEU A 27 1.99 11.95 1.71
N GLU A 28 3.08 12.69 1.91
CA GLU A 28 4.44 12.20 1.69
C GLU A 28 4.79 11.02 2.59
N ALA A 29 4.40 11.06 3.87
CA ALA A 29 4.61 9.96 4.81
C ALA A 29 3.86 8.68 4.40
N ILE A 30 2.64 8.82 3.86
CA ILE A 30 1.86 7.69 3.31
C ILE A 30 2.57 7.12 2.09
N VAL A 31 2.96 7.96 1.13
CA VAL A 31 3.68 7.53 -0.09
C VAL A 31 4.97 6.78 0.28
N ASN A 32 5.78 7.33 1.19
CA ASN A 32 7.02 6.71 1.65
C ASN A 32 6.77 5.34 2.32
N SER A 33 5.73 5.25 3.15
CA SER A 33 5.34 4.00 3.82
C SER A 33 4.93 2.92 2.81
N VAL A 34 4.15 3.29 1.79
CA VAL A 34 3.68 2.37 0.75
C VAL A 34 4.82 1.96 -0.18
N ILE A 35 5.78 2.85 -0.47
CA ILE A 35 6.99 2.51 -1.22
C ILE A 35 7.86 1.50 -0.46
N ASP A 36 8.06 1.69 0.86
CA ASP A 36 8.82 0.73 1.67
C ASP A 36 8.12 -0.64 1.69
N LEU A 37 6.79 -0.65 1.90
CA LEU A 37 5.97 -1.85 1.77
C LEU A 37 6.21 -2.53 0.42
N ARG A 38 6.09 -1.80 -0.69
CA ARG A 38 6.28 -2.34 -2.05
C ARG A 38 7.62 -3.02 -2.18
N ASN A 39 8.68 -2.32 -1.81
CA ASN A 39 10.05 -2.81 -1.93
C ASN A 39 10.24 -4.09 -1.09
N LYS A 40 9.84 -4.06 0.18
CA LYS A 40 10.03 -5.19 1.12
C LYS A 40 9.16 -6.39 0.79
N TYR A 41 7.93 -6.15 0.36
CA TYR A 41 7.00 -7.21 -0.01
C TYR A 41 7.45 -7.92 -1.30
N VAL A 42 7.85 -7.16 -2.33
CA VAL A 42 8.35 -7.73 -3.59
C VAL A 42 9.69 -8.44 -3.39
N GLU A 43 10.63 -7.83 -2.66
CA GLU A 43 11.91 -8.47 -2.32
C GLU A 43 11.67 -9.78 -1.55
N GLY A 44 10.71 -9.79 -0.61
CA GLY A 44 10.32 -10.99 0.12
C GLY A 44 9.73 -12.08 -0.76
N ILE A 45 8.88 -11.75 -1.74
CA ILE A 45 8.35 -12.72 -2.72
C ILE A 45 9.49 -13.31 -3.55
N LEU A 46 10.35 -12.45 -4.12
CA LEU A 46 11.45 -12.88 -5.00
C LEU A 46 12.49 -13.73 -4.25
N GLY A 47 12.75 -13.40 -2.99
CA GLY A 47 13.66 -14.12 -2.12
C GLY A 47 13.03 -15.27 -1.35
N GLN A 48 11.73 -15.56 -1.56
CA GLN A 48 10.96 -16.56 -0.81
C GLN A 48 11.09 -16.40 0.71
N ASN A 49 11.15 -15.14 1.17
CA ASN A 49 11.39 -14.79 2.56
C ASN A 49 10.07 -14.43 3.25
N GLU A 50 9.47 -15.44 3.89
CA GLU A 50 8.18 -15.30 4.58
C GLU A 50 8.22 -14.30 5.72
N GLU A 51 9.33 -14.26 6.47
CA GLU A 51 9.51 -13.33 7.59
C GLU A 51 9.47 -11.89 7.08
N MET A 52 10.16 -11.61 5.99
CA MET A 52 10.19 -10.29 5.37
C MET A 52 8.81 -9.84 4.89
N ILE A 53 8.06 -10.74 4.24
CA ILE A 53 6.67 -10.49 3.81
C ILE A 53 5.78 -10.21 5.03
N MET A 54 5.88 -11.04 6.08
CA MET A 54 5.11 -10.88 7.31
C MET A 54 5.41 -9.54 7.99
N GLN A 55 6.70 -9.17 8.11
CA GLN A 55 7.12 -7.91 8.70
C GLN A 55 6.62 -6.71 7.89
N ALA A 56 6.70 -6.77 6.56
CA ALA A 56 6.20 -5.70 5.68
C ALA A 56 4.69 -5.48 5.89
N ARG A 57 3.90 -6.57 5.91
CA ARG A 57 2.44 -6.52 6.19
C ARG A 57 2.12 -5.96 7.57
N HIS A 58 2.88 -6.36 8.59
CA HIS A 58 2.65 -5.90 9.96
C HIS A 58 2.91 -4.40 10.11
N LYS A 59 3.99 -3.91 9.49
CA LYS A 59 4.38 -2.49 9.58
C LYS A 59 3.39 -1.55 8.90
N ILE A 60 2.86 -1.93 7.74
CA ILE A 60 1.94 -1.06 6.99
C ILE A 60 0.50 -1.07 7.55
N LYS A 61 0.11 -2.13 8.27
CA LYS A 61 -1.24 -2.32 8.80
C LYS A 61 -1.88 -1.06 9.43
N PRO A 62 -1.20 -0.32 10.34
CA PRO A 62 -1.77 0.92 10.88
C PRO A 62 -2.07 1.96 9.80
N THR A 63 -1.16 2.18 8.85
CA THR A 63 -1.34 3.10 7.71
C THR A 63 -2.54 2.70 6.85
N LEU A 64 -2.66 1.40 6.53
CA LEU A 64 -3.79 0.88 5.76
C LEU A 64 -5.12 1.20 6.42
N SER A 65 -5.24 0.90 7.73
CA SER A 65 -6.47 1.10 8.49
C SER A 65 -6.80 2.56 8.73
N LEU A 66 -5.79 3.39 9.00
CA LEU A 66 -5.99 4.79 9.35
C LEU A 66 -6.45 5.60 8.13
N PHE A 67 -5.80 5.38 6.99
CA PHE A 67 -6.07 6.14 5.77
C PHE A 67 -7.02 5.41 4.81
N GLY A 68 -7.68 4.34 5.24
CA GLY A 68 -8.69 3.64 4.43
C GLY A 68 -8.16 3.15 3.09
N LEU A 69 -6.96 2.57 3.07
CA LEU A 69 -6.30 2.07 1.85
C LEU A 69 -6.88 0.70 1.45
N GLU A 70 -8.19 0.65 1.23
CA GLU A 70 -8.98 -0.60 1.14
C GLU A 70 -8.56 -1.49 -0.04
N LYS A 71 -8.31 -0.92 -1.22
CA LYS A 71 -7.83 -1.67 -2.39
C LYS A 71 -6.51 -2.40 -2.07
N LEU A 72 -5.53 -1.67 -1.56
CA LEU A 72 -4.24 -2.22 -1.18
C LEU A 72 -4.37 -3.26 -0.04
N SER A 73 -5.28 -3.01 0.90
CA SER A 73 -5.56 -3.94 2.00
C SER A 73 -6.13 -5.27 1.50
N SER A 74 -7.10 -5.24 0.57
CA SER A 74 -7.66 -6.44 -0.05
C SER A 74 -6.58 -7.27 -0.75
N VAL A 75 -5.75 -6.60 -1.57
CA VAL A 75 -4.67 -7.27 -2.29
C VAL A 75 -3.68 -7.93 -1.31
N ILE A 76 -3.27 -7.23 -0.25
CA ILE A 76 -2.36 -7.80 0.76
C ILE A 76 -2.96 -9.02 1.47
N GLU A 77 -4.27 -9.00 1.75
CA GLU A 77 -4.98 -10.11 2.41
C GLU A 77 -5.08 -11.33 1.48
N GLU A 78 -5.46 -11.12 0.22
CA GLU A 78 -5.48 -12.18 -0.81
C GLU A 78 -4.09 -12.82 -0.98
N GLY A 79 -3.04 -12.00 -0.94
CA GLY A 79 -1.66 -12.45 -0.98
C GLY A 79 -1.26 -13.39 0.15
N LYS A 80 -1.96 -13.43 1.29
CA LYS A 80 -1.66 -14.43 2.35
C LYS A 80 -1.98 -15.85 1.89
N ILE A 81 -3.11 -15.99 1.20
CA ILE A 81 -3.59 -17.27 0.67
C ILE A 81 -2.71 -17.68 -0.50
N ILE A 82 -2.56 -16.80 -1.50
CA ILE A 82 -1.83 -17.09 -2.73
C ILE A 82 -0.38 -17.48 -2.44
N LEU A 83 0.33 -16.71 -1.62
CA LEU A 83 1.74 -16.97 -1.33
C LEU A 83 1.93 -18.20 -0.45
N GLY A 84 0.99 -18.49 0.45
CA GLY A 84 1.03 -19.68 1.31
C GLY A 84 0.73 -20.98 0.57
N GLU A 85 -0.20 -20.96 -0.38
CA GLU A 85 -0.58 -22.15 -1.15
C GLU A 85 0.42 -22.51 -2.26
N ASN A 86 1.09 -21.50 -2.83
CA ASN A 86 1.96 -21.68 -4.01
C ASN A 86 3.47 -21.67 -3.67
N ASN A 87 3.85 -21.69 -2.38
CA ASN A 87 5.24 -21.54 -1.94
C ASN A 87 5.95 -20.33 -2.58
N MET A 88 5.21 -19.24 -2.82
CA MET A 88 5.72 -18.00 -3.44
C MET A 88 6.30 -18.18 -4.86
N ILE A 89 5.88 -19.21 -5.59
CA ILE A 89 6.31 -19.47 -6.97
C ILE A 89 5.07 -19.59 -7.85
N GLY A 90 5.24 -19.44 -9.16
CA GLY A 90 4.22 -19.78 -10.15
C GLY A 90 3.34 -18.61 -10.59
N PRO A 91 2.46 -18.87 -11.57
CA PRO A 91 1.72 -17.83 -12.27
C PRO A 91 0.76 -17.06 -11.35
N GLU A 92 0.20 -17.69 -10.33
CA GLU A 92 -0.65 -17.06 -9.32
C GLU A 92 0.14 -16.07 -8.46
N THR A 93 1.36 -16.44 -8.06
CA THR A 93 2.27 -15.55 -7.32
C THR A 93 2.69 -14.36 -8.18
N ASP A 94 3.01 -14.59 -9.46
CA ASP A 94 3.39 -13.51 -10.38
C ASP A 94 2.23 -12.56 -10.68
N ARG A 95 1.02 -13.09 -10.85
CA ARG A 95 -0.21 -12.29 -10.96
C ARG A 95 -0.42 -11.45 -9.71
N HIS A 96 -0.38 -12.07 -8.53
CA HIS A 96 -0.53 -11.39 -7.24
C HIS A 96 0.50 -10.26 -7.07
N LYS A 97 1.77 -10.52 -7.39
CA LYS A 97 2.84 -9.52 -7.35
C LYS A 97 2.54 -8.33 -8.27
N THR A 98 1.99 -8.59 -9.45
CA THR A 98 1.63 -7.54 -10.42
C THR A 98 0.47 -6.71 -9.91
N GLU A 99 -0.62 -7.34 -9.46
CA GLU A 99 -1.79 -6.68 -8.88
C GLU A 99 -1.44 -5.83 -7.66
N PHE A 100 -0.52 -6.32 -6.82
CA PHE A 100 0.02 -5.58 -5.69
C PHE A 100 0.80 -4.34 -6.12
N ILE A 101 1.68 -4.46 -7.12
CA ILE A 101 2.43 -3.30 -7.64
C ILE A 101 1.46 -2.28 -8.23
N GLU A 102 0.49 -2.70 -9.04
CA GLU A 102 -0.53 -1.81 -9.62
C GLU A 102 -1.34 -1.09 -8.54
N ALA A 103 -1.79 -1.79 -7.49
CA ALA A 103 -2.51 -1.16 -6.39
C ALA A 103 -1.68 -0.10 -5.63
N VAL A 104 -0.36 -0.31 -5.54
CA VAL A 104 0.56 0.68 -4.97
C VAL A 104 0.73 1.88 -5.89
N GLU A 105 1.00 1.65 -7.18
CA GLU A 105 1.21 2.73 -8.14
C GLU A 105 -0.06 3.59 -8.30
N ASP A 106 -1.24 2.97 -8.37
CA ASP A 106 -2.52 3.67 -8.44
C ASP A 106 -2.72 4.62 -7.25
N LEU A 107 -2.39 4.15 -6.03
CA LEU A 107 -2.46 4.98 -4.82
C LEU A 107 -1.47 6.14 -4.86
N ILE A 108 -0.23 5.89 -5.27
CA ILE A 108 0.81 6.92 -5.36
C ILE A 108 0.43 7.96 -6.43
N GLU A 109 -0.06 7.52 -7.59
CA GLU A 109 -0.54 8.41 -8.64
C GLU A 109 -1.71 9.27 -8.16
N GLU A 110 -2.67 8.67 -7.47
CA GLU A 110 -3.82 9.38 -6.89
C GLU A 110 -3.37 10.46 -5.89
N ILE A 111 -2.43 10.15 -4.98
CA ILE A 111 -1.87 11.12 -4.03
C ILE A 111 -1.13 12.26 -4.77
N ASN A 112 -0.34 11.92 -5.79
CA ASN A 112 0.41 12.92 -6.58
C ASN A 112 -0.51 13.84 -7.41
N GLN A 113 -1.78 13.49 -7.60
CA GLN A 113 -2.78 14.36 -8.23
C GLN A 113 -3.43 15.33 -7.24
N ILE A 114 -3.33 15.09 -5.93
CA ILE A 114 -3.82 15.98 -4.87
C ILE A 114 -2.85 17.17 -4.67
N ASP A 115 -1.55 16.89 -4.74
CA ASP A 115 -0.46 17.87 -4.55
C ASP A 115 -0.26 18.82 -5.76
N LYS A 116 -1.16 18.82 -6.74
CA LYS A 116 -1.13 19.70 -7.93
C LYS A 116 -2.29 20.68 -7.96
#